data_AF-A0A4S2EKX1-F1
#
_entry.id   AF-A0A4S2EKX1-F1
#
_cell.length_a   1.000
_cell.length_b   1.000
_cell.length_c   1.000
_cell.angle_alpha   90.00
_cell.angle_beta   90.00
_cell.angle_gamma   90.00
#
_symmetry.space_group_name_H-M   'P 1'
#
loop_
_entity.id
_entity.type
_entity.pdbx_description
1 polymer ?
#
loop_
_entity_poly.entity_id
_entity_poly.type
_entity_poly.pdbx_seq_one_letter_code
_entity_poly.pdbx_strand_id
1 'polypeptide(L)'
;MTYNHLTISELSFIQNFWNQGVKAYIAAKTLKRSAETIYRVYRFLDAGNSISEYYENYRTNKAKSGRKPIVLPNDELEYIKEKVSLGWTPDTIIGRNEKHISCSMRTLYRIFKRSNVLDVTSLPMKGKRHPNGYV
;
A
#
# COMPACT_ATOMS: atom_id res chain seq x y z
N MET A 1 -10.54 13.81 -14.49
CA MET A 1 -10.95 14.36 -13.17
C MET A 1 -10.52 13.39 -12.09
N THR A 2 -9.63 13.79 -11.19
CA THR A 2 -9.17 12.93 -10.09
C THR A 2 -10.13 13.10 -8.91
N TYR A 3 -10.66 12.00 -8.39
CA TYR A 3 -11.57 12.05 -7.24
C TYR A 3 -10.81 12.49 -5.99
N ASN A 4 -11.14 13.68 -5.46
CA ASN A 4 -10.55 14.18 -4.24
C ASN A 4 -11.35 13.69 -3.03
N HIS A 5 -10.76 12.78 -2.24
CA HIS A 5 -11.35 12.29 -1.01
C HIS A 5 -11.56 13.43 0.01
N LEU A 6 -12.54 13.24 0.90
CA LEU A 6 -12.73 14.13 2.04
C LEU A 6 -11.60 13.90 3.05
N THR A 7 -11.00 14.99 3.51
CA THR A 7 -10.04 14.98 4.61
C THR A 7 -10.77 14.81 5.94
N ILE A 8 -10.04 14.42 6.99
CA ILE A 8 -10.60 14.31 8.35
C ILE A 8 -11.15 15.68 8.79
N SER A 9 -10.42 16.77 8.53
CA SER A 9 -10.87 18.12 8.86
C SER A 9 -12.19 18.48 8.18
N GLU A 10 -12.32 18.18 6.88
CA GLU A 10 -13.58 18.38 6.15
C GLU A 10 -14.71 17.53 6.73
N LEU A 11 -14.45 16.27 7.10
CA LEU A 11 -15.45 15.43 7.75
C LEU A 11 -15.90 16.01 9.10
N SER A 12 -15.00 16.56 9.91
CA SER A 12 -15.35 17.24 11.16
C SER A 12 -16.21 18.49 10.91
N PHE A 13 -15.90 19.29 9.87
CA PHE A 13 -16.76 20.42 9.49
C PHE A 13 -18.14 19.96 9.03
N ILE A 14 -18.21 18.88 8.25
CA ILE A 14 -19.47 18.28 7.81
C ILE A 14 -20.30 17.83 9.01
N GLN A 15 -19.68 17.20 10.02
CA GLN A 15 -20.35 16.82 11.27
C GLN A 15 -20.92 18.03 12.00
N ASN A 16 -20.13 19.10 12.12
CA ASN A 16 -20.56 20.32 12.78
C ASN A 16 -21.74 20.98 12.05
N PHE A 17 -21.72 21.01 10.71
CA PHE A 17 -22.85 21.50 9.91
C PHE A 17 -24.11 20.64 10.10
N TRP A 18 -23.94 19.32 10.13
CA TRP A 18 -25.04 18.39 10.38
C TRP A 18 -25.65 18.59 11.77
N ASN A 19 -24.81 18.69 12.81
CA ASN A 19 -25.26 18.99 14.19
C ASN A 19 -26.02 20.32 14.31
N GLN A 20 -25.66 21.31 13.50
CA GLN A 20 -26.33 22.62 13.45
C GLN A 20 -27.61 22.63 12.59
N GLY A 21 -27.97 21.50 11.97
CA GLY A 21 -29.12 21.42 11.06
C GLY A 21 -28.93 22.14 9.72
N VAL A 22 -27.69 22.46 9.34
CA VAL A 22 -27.39 23.12 8.06
C VAL A 22 -27.65 22.13 6.92
N LYS A 23 -28.41 22.55 5.91
CA LYS A 23 -28.73 21.70 4.75
C LYS A 23 -27.47 21.30 3.97
N ALA A 24 -27.38 20.03 3.57
CA ALA A 24 -26.20 19.46 2.90
C ALA A 24 -25.71 20.25 1.67
N TYR A 25 -26.62 20.81 0.86
CA TYR A 25 -26.23 21.61 -0.30
C TYR A 25 -25.54 22.94 0.08
N ILE A 26 -25.87 23.52 1.25
CA ILE A 26 -25.21 24.72 1.77
C ILE A 26 -23.81 24.34 2.23
N ALA A 27 -23.68 23.29 3.03
CA ALA A 27 -22.39 22.76 3.47
C ALA A 27 -21.48 22.41 2.27
N ALA A 28 -22.04 21.82 1.21
CA ALA A 28 -21.31 21.53 -0.03
C ALA A 28 -20.77 22.79 -0.72
N LYS A 29 -21.58 23.85 -0.83
CA LYS A 29 -21.15 25.14 -1.37
C LYS A 29 -20.04 25.76 -0.52
N THR A 30 -20.19 25.75 0.81
CA THR A 30 -19.19 26.29 1.75
C THR A 30 -17.86 25.56 1.66
N LEU A 31 -17.89 24.23 1.60
CA LEU A 31 -16.70 23.38 1.49
C LEU A 31 -16.16 23.28 0.05
N LYS A 32 -16.83 23.91 -0.93
CA LYS A 32 -16.52 23.80 -2.36
C LYS A 32 -16.42 22.33 -2.83
N ARG A 33 -17.30 21.48 -2.30
CA ARG A 33 -17.39 20.05 -2.64
C ARG A 33 -18.67 19.74 -3.41
N SER A 34 -18.70 18.58 -4.07
CA SER A 34 -19.92 18.14 -4.74
C SER A 34 -21.04 17.91 -3.73
N ALA A 35 -22.27 18.29 -4.09
CA ALA A 35 -23.42 18.09 -3.22
C ALA A 35 -23.59 16.62 -2.83
N GLU A 36 -23.47 15.71 -3.80
CA GLU A 36 -23.59 14.26 -3.58
C GLU A 36 -22.54 13.73 -2.58
N THR A 37 -21.30 14.26 -2.61
CA THR A 37 -20.28 13.89 -1.63
C THR A 37 -20.74 14.20 -0.21
N ILE A 38 -21.36 15.36 0.02
CA ILE A 38 -21.86 15.76 1.33
C ILE A 38 -23.13 14.99 1.71
N TYR A 39 -24.06 14.79 0.76
CA TYR A 39 -25.26 13.99 0.98
C TYR A 39 -24.96 12.55 1.39
N ARG A 40 -23.89 11.93 0.88
CA ARG A 40 -23.45 10.61 1.32
C ARG A 40 -23.05 10.60 2.80
N VAL A 41 -22.33 11.63 3.25
CA VAL A 41 -21.93 11.74 4.66
C VAL A 41 -23.14 12.02 5.54
N TYR A 42 -24.02 12.94 5.14
CA TYR A 42 -25.26 13.25 5.87
C TYR A 42 -26.14 12.01 6.04
N ARG A 43 -26.42 11.27 4.95
CA ARG A 43 -27.20 10.01 5.04
C ARG A 43 -26.55 8.98 5.97
N PHE A 44 -25.22 8.95 6.03
CA PHE A 44 -24.49 8.06 6.94
C PHE A 44 -24.66 8.46 8.40
N LEU A 45 -24.64 9.77 8.69
CA LEU A 45 -24.92 10.34 10.01
C LEU A 45 -26.39 10.19 10.41
N ASP A 46 -27.32 10.41 9.49
CA ASP A 46 -28.76 10.24 9.69
C ASP A 46 -29.12 8.79 10.05
N ALA A 47 -28.33 7.82 9.58
CA ALA A 47 -28.43 6.41 9.94
C ALA A 47 -27.84 6.09 11.34
N GLY A 48 -27.41 7.10 12.10
CA GLY A 48 -26.89 6.97 13.46
C GLY A 48 -25.40 6.60 13.57
N ASN A 49 -24.67 6.59 12.45
CA ASN A 49 -23.24 6.26 12.44
C ASN A 49 -22.39 7.49 12.74
N SER A 50 -21.15 7.28 13.17
CA SER A 50 -20.20 8.36 13.49
C SER A 50 -19.31 8.74 12.29
N ILE A 51 -18.76 9.96 12.28
CA ILE A 51 -17.73 10.34 11.30
C ILE A 51 -16.48 9.47 11.39
N SER A 52 -16.13 9.01 12.61
CA SER A 52 -14.99 8.11 12.80
C SER A 52 -15.20 6.80 12.04
N GLU A 53 -16.40 6.21 12.14
CA GLU A 53 -16.77 5.01 11.37
C GLU A 53 -16.76 5.27 9.86
N TYR A 54 -17.24 6.44 9.40
CA TYR A 54 -17.17 6.80 7.98
C TYR A 54 -15.72 6.81 7.48
N TYR A 55 -14.81 7.37 8.27
CA TYR A 55 -13.39 7.43 7.93
C TYR A 55 -12.72 6.05 7.96
N GLU A 56 -13.02 5.23 8.97
CA GLU A 56 -12.50 3.85 9.04
C GLU A 56 -13.04 2.96 7.92
N ASN A 57 -14.31 3.11 7.54
CA ASN A 57 -14.89 2.46 6.36
C ASN A 57 -14.15 2.84 5.08
N TYR A 58 -13.78 4.12 4.93
CA TYR A 58 -12.95 4.53 3.81
C TYR A 58 -11.56 3.88 3.87
N ARG A 59 -10.88 3.88 5.02
CA ARG A 59 -9.54 3.29 5.18
C ARG A 59 -9.53 1.80 4.88
N THR A 60 -10.49 1.05 5.41
CA THR A 60 -10.62 -0.39 5.19
C THR A 60 -10.89 -0.72 3.73
N ASN A 61 -11.79 0.04 3.06
CA ASN A 61 -12.04 -0.13 1.63
C ASN A 61 -10.83 0.28 0.77
N LYS A 62 -10.12 1.33 1.16
CA LYS A 62 -8.89 1.75 0.48
C LYS A 62 -7.80 0.68 0.59
N ALA A 63 -7.66 0.03 1.74
CA ALA A 63 -6.72 -1.08 1.94
C ALA A 63 -7.05 -2.32 1.10
N LYS A 64 -8.32 -2.51 0.71
CA LYS A 64 -8.74 -3.56 -0.25
C LYS A 64 -8.36 -3.24 -1.69
N SER A 65 -8.16 -1.96 -2.01
CA SER A 65 -7.77 -1.51 -3.35
C SER A 65 -6.33 -1.87 -3.70
N GLY A 66 -6.05 -1.96 -4.99
CA GLY A 66 -4.71 -2.22 -5.53
C GLY A 66 -4.31 -3.69 -5.52
N ARG A 67 -3.16 -3.98 -6.15
CA ARG A 67 -2.63 -5.34 -6.25
C ARG A 67 -2.05 -5.77 -4.91
N LYS A 68 -2.52 -6.93 -4.40
CA LYS A 68 -1.99 -7.51 -3.17
C LYS A 68 -0.54 -7.96 -3.32
N PRO A 69 0.28 -7.82 -2.27
CA PRO A 69 1.67 -8.27 -2.30
C PRO A 69 1.72 -9.78 -2.56
N ILE A 70 2.58 -10.22 -3.49
CA ILE A 70 2.90 -11.64 -3.63
C ILE A 70 3.59 -12.11 -2.35
N VAL A 71 3.09 -13.20 -1.79
CA VAL A 71 3.68 -13.95 -0.69
C VAL A 71 4.28 -15.21 -1.31
N LEU A 72 5.58 -15.42 -1.11
CA LEU A 72 6.26 -16.59 -1.62
C LEU A 72 5.96 -17.79 -0.72
N PRO A 73 5.69 -18.98 -1.29
CA PRO A 73 5.65 -20.23 -0.54
C PRO A 73 6.92 -20.49 0.27
N ASN A 74 6.81 -21.26 1.35
CA ASN A 74 7.96 -21.55 2.24
C ASN A 74 9.10 -22.25 1.50
N ASP A 75 8.79 -23.15 0.57
CA ASP A 75 9.80 -23.90 -0.19
C ASP A 75 10.56 -23.00 -1.19
N GLU A 76 9.91 -21.97 -1.74
CA GLU A 76 10.57 -20.94 -2.55
C GLU A 76 11.45 -20.04 -1.66
N LEU A 77 10.96 -19.67 -0.48
CA LEU A 77 11.70 -18.86 0.48
C LEU A 77 12.97 -19.55 0.99
N GLU A 78 12.90 -20.83 1.34
CA GLU A 78 14.06 -21.62 1.78
C GLU A 78 15.13 -21.68 0.70
N TYR A 79 14.73 -22.01 -0.53
CA TYR A 79 15.63 -22.02 -1.68
C TYR A 79 16.29 -20.64 -1.90
N ILE A 80 15.51 -19.56 -1.85
CA ILE A 80 16.05 -18.20 -2.02
C ILE A 80 17.06 -17.88 -0.91
N LYS A 81 16.77 -18.20 0.35
CA LYS A 81 17.68 -17.97 1.47
C LYS A 81 18.98 -18.76 1.31
N GLU A 82 18.88 -20.02 0.92
CA GLU A 82 20.04 -20.88 0.63
C GLU A 82 20.92 -20.23 -0.44
N LYS A 83 20.36 -19.83 -1.59
CA LYS A 83 21.14 -19.24 -2.68
C LYS A 83 21.70 -17.86 -2.35
N VAL A 84 20.97 -17.05 -1.59
CA VAL A 84 21.50 -15.76 -1.09
C VAL A 84 22.68 -15.99 -0.14
N SER A 85 22.65 -17.02 0.70
CA SER A 85 23.79 -17.36 1.58
C SER A 85 25.04 -17.75 0.78
N LEU A 86 24.85 -18.30 -0.43
CA LEU A 86 25.91 -18.58 -1.40
C LEU A 86 26.35 -17.34 -2.21
N GLY A 87 25.83 -16.16 -1.88
CA GLY A 87 26.18 -14.88 -2.52
C GLY A 87 25.46 -14.62 -3.85
N TRP A 88 24.34 -15.31 -4.13
CA TRP A 88 23.63 -15.08 -5.40
C TRP A 88 22.73 -13.86 -5.32
N THR A 89 22.61 -13.13 -6.44
CA THR A 89 21.63 -12.04 -6.57
C THR A 89 20.27 -12.58 -7.02
N PRO A 90 19.17 -11.85 -6.79
CA PRO A 90 17.86 -12.17 -7.34
C PRO A 90 17.85 -12.41 -8.86
N ASP A 91 18.72 -11.71 -9.61
CA ASP A 91 18.90 -11.93 -11.05
C ASP A 91 19.47 -13.32 -11.34
N THR A 92 20.48 -13.76 -10.59
CA THR A 92 21.09 -15.08 -10.75
C THR A 92 20.13 -16.18 -10.35
N ILE A 93 19.42 -16.02 -9.23
CA ILE A 93 18.47 -17.00 -8.71
C ILE A 93 17.37 -17.30 -9.75
N ILE A 94 16.80 -16.27 -10.37
CA ILE A 94 15.74 -16.44 -11.37
C ILE A 94 16.33 -16.77 -12.76
N GLY A 95 17.45 -16.15 -13.13
CA GLY A 95 18.06 -16.33 -14.45
C GLY A 95 18.63 -17.72 -14.71
N ARG A 96 19.10 -18.42 -13.65
CA ARG A 96 19.54 -19.82 -13.77
C ARG A 96 18.38 -20.80 -13.94
N ASN A 97 17.17 -20.42 -13.51
CA ASN A 97 15.95 -21.21 -13.64
C ASN A 97 16.08 -22.64 -13.08
N GLU A 98 16.89 -22.84 -12.03
CA GLU A 98 17.09 -24.13 -11.36
C GLU A 98 15.85 -24.57 -10.55
N LYS A 99 15.11 -23.59 -10.02
CA LYS A 99 13.82 -23.79 -9.34
C LYS A 99 12.83 -22.75 -9.84
N HIS A 100 11.59 -23.18 -10.08
CA HIS A 100 10.51 -22.27 -10.40
C HIS A 100 10.23 -21.34 -9.20
N ILE A 101 10.19 -20.04 -9.46
CA ILE A 101 9.83 -19.02 -8.47
C ILE A 101 8.60 -18.28 -9.00
N SER A 102 7.56 -18.20 -8.18
CA SER A 102 6.27 -17.61 -8.49
C SER A 102 6.30 -16.11 -8.85
N CYS A 103 7.44 -15.44 -8.73
CA CYS A 103 7.56 -14.01 -8.94
C CYS A 103 8.74 -13.62 -9.85
N SER A 104 8.59 -12.49 -10.54
CA SER A 104 9.65 -11.94 -11.38
C SER A 104 10.81 -11.38 -10.57
N MET A 105 11.98 -11.24 -11.20
CA MET A 105 13.19 -10.72 -10.55
C MET A 105 13.00 -9.32 -9.94
N ARG A 106 12.32 -8.40 -10.63
CA ARG A 106 11.95 -7.10 -10.04
C ARG A 106 11.05 -7.23 -8.82
N THR A 107 10.15 -8.20 -8.82
CA THR A 107 9.27 -8.46 -7.66
C THR A 107 10.06 -9.04 -6.51
N LEU A 108 11.01 -9.94 -6.79
CA LEU A 108 11.90 -10.49 -5.78
C LEU A 108 12.71 -9.39 -5.09
N TYR A 109 13.34 -8.48 -5.84
CA TYR A 109 14.00 -7.30 -5.26
C TYR A 109 13.08 -6.45 -4.38
N ARG A 110 11.82 -6.23 -4.81
CA ARG A 110 10.84 -5.49 -4.01
C ARG A 110 10.42 -6.25 -2.74
N ILE A 111 10.44 -7.59 -2.77
CA ILE A 111 10.21 -8.44 -1.60
C ILE A 111 11.36 -8.25 -0.60
N PHE A 112 12.62 -8.30 -1.03
CA PHE A 112 13.78 -8.01 -0.16
C PHE A 112 13.72 -6.63 0.51
N LYS A 113 13.16 -5.63 -0.18
CA LYS A 113 13.03 -4.28 0.39
C LYS A 113 11.95 -4.14 1.47
N ARG A 114 10.92 -5.00 1.46
CA ARG A 114 9.71 -4.83 2.29
C ARG A 114 9.49 -5.94 3.32
N SER A 115 10.09 -7.11 3.10
CA SER A 115 9.87 -8.31 3.92
C SER A 115 10.78 -8.29 5.13
N ASN A 116 10.28 -8.75 6.28
CA ASN A 116 11.12 -8.98 7.45
C ASN A 116 11.88 -10.33 7.36
N VAL A 117 11.51 -11.18 6.41
CA VAL A 117 12.05 -12.55 6.26
C VAL A 117 13.24 -12.59 5.29
N LEU A 118 13.27 -11.65 4.35
CA LEU A 118 14.32 -11.49 3.34
C LEU A 118 14.79 -10.05 3.43
N ASP A 119 15.97 -9.83 4.00
CA ASP A 119 16.51 -8.48 4.18
C ASP A 119 17.41 -8.08 3.01
N VAL A 120 17.23 -6.86 2.52
CA VAL A 120 18.07 -6.26 1.49
C VAL A 120 19.56 -6.27 1.86
N THR A 121 19.89 -6.22 3.15
CA THR A 121 21.29 -6.29 3.63
C THR A 121 21.96 -7.64 3.36
N SER A 122 21.18 -8.71 3.19
CA SER A 122 21.69 -10.03 2.84
C SER A 122 22.10 -10.15 1.37
N LEU A 123 21.66 -9.20 0.53
CA LEU A 123 22.03 -9.21 -0.87
C LEU A 123 23.47 -8.71 -1.04
N PRO A 124 24.27 -9.36 -1.91
CA PRO A 124 25.58 -8.83 -2.25
C PRO A 124 25.41 -7.44 -2.86
N MET A 125 26.14 -6.45 -2.34
CA MET A 125 26.13 -5.09 -2.90
C MET A 125 26.39 -5.15 -4.41
N LYS A 126 25.51 -4.53 -5.19
CA LYS A 126 25.72 -4.36 -6.63
C LYS A 126 27.00 -3.54 -6.83
N GLY A 127 28.08 -4.23 -7.19
CA GLY A 127 29.38 -3.62 -7.44
C GLY A 127 30.23 -3.44 -6.18
N LYS A 128 30.83 -4.53 -5.68
CA LYS A 128 32.24 -4.43 -5.30
C LYS A 128 33.03 -4.74 -6.56
N ARG A 129 33.40 -3.69 -7.29
CA ARG A 129 34.47 -3.82 -8.27
C ARG A 129 35.69 -4.31 -7.48
N HIS A 130 36.27 -5.45 -7.85
CA HIS A 130 37.58 -5.81 -7.31
C HIS A 130 38.53 -4.64 -7.62
N PRO A 131 39.45 -4.28 -6.69
CA PRO A 131 40.53 -3.36 -7.02
C PRO A 131 41.26 -3.87 -8.27
N ASN A 132 41.72 -2.96 -9.14
CA ASN A 132 42.54 -3.36 -10.27
C ASN A 132 43.77 -4.12 -9.75
N GLY A 133 43.96 -5.38 -10.17
CA GLY A 133 45.05 -6.25 -9.71
C GLY A 133 44.67 -7.33 -8.69
N TYR A 134 43.38 -7.63 -8.50
CA TYR A 134 42.94 -8.79 -7.73
C TYR A 134 43.35 -10.09 -8.46
N VAL A 135 44.18 -10.90 -7.82
CA VAL A 135 44.69 -12.20 -8.32
C VAL A 135 43.71 -13.31 -7.98
#